data_AF-A0A8X6UFA3-F1
#
_entry.id   AF-A0A8X6UFA3-F1
#
_cell.length_a   1.000
_cell.length_b   1.000
_cell.length_c   1.000
_cell.angle_alpha   90.00
_cell.angle_beta   90.00
_cell.angle_gamma   90.00
#
_symmetry.space_group_name_H-M   'P 1'
#
loop_
_entity.id
_entity.type
_entity.pdbx_description
1 polymer ?
#
loop_
_entity_poly.entity_id
_entity_poly.type
_entity_poly.pdbx_seq_one_letter_code
_entity_poly.pdbx_strand_id
1 'polypeptide(L)'
;MDYKVFSDVHVFDKQAKLADKIAEVRASPFTQNVYAVSGRSEQSSDSPHSPLNEMVALRGEIAALSKQVERLSRDRSRNRSRTRYGKSPYRSKTASRRENYHYNDEFCYYHNRFGSKAKKCREPCTFAKASEN
;
A
#
# COMPACT_ATOMS: atom_id res chain seq x y z
N MET A 1 9.69 11.64 -57.86
CA MET A 1 9.91 12.98 -57.29
C MET A 1 8.59 13.71 -57.25
N ASP A 2 8.21 14.07 -56.02
CA ASP A 2 7.51 15.30 -55.61
C ASP A 2 6.10 15.62 -56.14
N TYR A 3 5.08 15.08 -55.46
CA TYR A 3 3.73 15.68 -55.41
C TYR A 3 3.13 15.56 -54.01
N LYS A 4 3.85 16.04 -52.99
CA LYS A 4 3.32 16.12 -51.61
C LYS A 4 3.66 17.41 -50.85
N VAL A 5 4.18 18.43 -51.54
CA VAL A 5 4.59 19.71 -50.93
C VAL A 5 3.49 20.79 -51.05
N PHE A 6 2.44 20.57 -51.85
CA PHE A 6 1.43 21.61 -52.14
C PHE A 6 0.12 21.52 -51.33
N SER A 7 -0.09 20.52 -50.48
CA SER A 7 -1.32 20.43 -49.67
C SER A 7 -1.29 21.29 -48.40
N ASP A 8 -0.11 21.69 -47.93
CA ASP A 8 0.02 22.39 -46.64
C ASP A 8 -0.23 23.89 -46.75
N VAL A 9 -0.21 24.46 -47.96
CA VAL A 9 -0.50 25.89 -48.20
C VAL A 9 -1.98 26.18 -47.93
N HIS A 10 -2.89 25.28 -48.31
CA HIS A 10 -4.34 25.49 -48.17
C HIS A 10 -4.89 25.15 -46.78
N VAL A 11 -4.20 24.30 -46.00
CA VAL A 11 -4.65 23.85 -44.67
C VAL A 11 -4.75 25.01 -43.68
N PHE A 12 -3.92 26.04 -43.86
CA PHE A 12 -3.85 27.18 -42.96
C PHE A 12 -4.53 28.45 -43.47
N ASP A 13 -5.14 28.45 -44.65
CA ASP A 13 -5.81 29.63 -45.21
C ASP A 13 -6.85 30.24 -44.27
N LYS A 14 -7.60 29.39 -43.56
CA LYS A 14 -8.59 29.83 -42.58
C LYS A 14 -7.91 30.49 -41.37
N GLN A 15 -6.74 29.99 -40.96
CA GLN A 15 -5.97 30.55 -39.85
C GLN A 15 -5.25 31.84 -40.26
N ALA A 16 -4.70 31.89 -41.48
CA ALA A 16 -4.07 33.07 -42.06
C ALA A 16 -5.07 34.24 -42.14
N LYS A 17 -6.27 34.00 -42.68
CA LYS A 17 -7.35 35.00 -42.74
C LYS A 17 -7.77 35.52 -41.36
N LEU A 18 -7.73 34.68 -40.33
CA LEU A 18 -8.02 35.10 -38.96
C LEU A 18 -6.88 35.94 -38.37
N ALA A 19 -5.63 35.57 -38.64
CA ALA A 19 -4.45 36.31 -38.19
C ALA A 19 -4.39 37.71 -38.83
N ASP A 20 -4.63 37.81 -40.14
CA ASP A 20 -4.66 39.07 -40.87
C ASP A 20 -5.73 40.02 -40.30
N LYS A 21 -6.92 39.49 -40.00
CA LYS A 21 -8.00 40.27 -39.40
C LYS A 21 -7.67 40.80 -38.00
N ILE A 22 -6.93 40.02 -37.19
CA ILE A 22 -6.45 40.47 -35.87
C ILE A 22 -5.41 41.59 -36.03
N ALA A 23 -4.52 41.47 -37.01
CA ALA A 23 -3.52 42.50 -37.30
C ALA A 23 -4.18 43.82 -37.76
N GLU A 24 -5.17 43.76 -38.65
CA GLU A 24 -5.94 44.92 -39.11
C GLU A 24 -6.70 45.62 -37.97
N VAL A 25 -7.37 44.84 -37.11
CA VAL A 25 -8.09 45.39 -35.95
C VAL A 25 -7.14 46.03 -34.94
N ARG A 26 -5.89 45.58 -34.85
CA ARG A 26 -4.87 46.21 -33.99
C ARG A 26 -4.23 47.44 -34.62
N ALA A 27 -4.14 47.50 -35.94
CA ALA A 27 -3.60 48.63 -36.69
C ALA A 27 -4.59 49.82 -36.75
N SER A 28 -5.90 49.58 -36.54
CA SER A 28 -6.88 50.65 -36.47
C SER A 28 -6.69 51.52 -35.22
N PRO A 29 -6.56 52.86 -35.36
CA PRO A 29 -6.40 53.76 -34.22
C PRO A 29 -7.64 53.82 -33.30
N PHE A 30 -8.80 53.34 -33.76
CA PHE A 30 -10.05 53.35 -32.98
C PHE A 30 -10.09 52.28 -31.87
N THR A 31 -9.25 51.26 -31.95
CA THR A 31 -9.18 50.11 -31.03
C THR A 31 -7.89 50.06 -30.22
N GLN A 32 -7.06 51.11 -30.28
CA GLN A 32 -5.83 51.25 -29.49
C GLN A 32 -6.06 51.53 -27.99
N ASN A 33 -7.20 51.11 -27.44
CA ASN A 33 -7.35 50.97 -25.99
C ASN A 33 -6.62 49.70 -25.56
N VAL A 34 -5.29 49.80 -25.46
CA VAL A 34 -4.45 48.78 -24.86
C VAL A 34 -4.75 48.78 -23.36
N TYR A 35 -5.75 47.99 -22.95
CA TYR A 35 -5.82 47.58 -21.56
C TYR A 35 -4.52 46.85 -21.24
N ALA A 36 -3.84 47.27 -20.17
CA ALA A 36 -2.76 46.50 -19.62
C ALA A 36 -3.31 45.08 -19.35
N VAL A 37 -2.84 44.10 -20.12
CA VAL A 37 -2.87 42.72 -19.64
C VAL A 37 -1.85 42.71 -18.52
N SER A 38 -2.28 43.15 -17.32
CA SER A 38 -1.74 42.57 -16.10
C SER A 38 -1.65 41.09 -16.39
N GLY A 39 -0.43 40.55 -16.34
CA GLY A 39 -0.16 39.19 -16.75
C GLY A 39 -1.30 38.29 -16.28
N ARG A 40 -1.73 37.37 -17.13
CA ARG A 40 -2.51 36.22 -16.68
C ARG A 40 -1.61 35.41 -15.73
N SER A 41 -1.45 35.94 -14.53
CA SER A 41 -0.81 35.41 -13.35
C SER A 41 -1.70 35.74 -12.14
N GLU A 42 -3.01 35.80 -12.38
CA GLU A 42 -4.06 35.76 -11.36
C GLU A 42 -5.22 34.92 -11.92
N GLN A 43 -4.91 33.72 -12.43
CA GLN A 43 -5.86 32.63 -12.29
C GLN A 43 -5.87 32.27 -10.81
N SER A 44 -6.79 32.91 -10.08
CA SER A 44 -7.49 32.37 -8.91
C SER A 44 -6.74 31.20 -8.25
N SER A 45 -5.75 31.52 -7.41
CA SER A 45 -4.98 30.54 -6.65
C SER A 45 -5.82 29.73 -5.64
N ASP A 46 -7.11 30.04 -5.54
CA ASP A 46 -8.09 29.36 -4.68
C ASP A 46 -9.01 28.38 -5.44
N SER A 47 -8.67 28.00 -6.68
CA SER A 47 -9.35 26.86 -7.29
C SER A 47 -8.79 25.56 -6.68
N PRO A 48 -9.65 24.68 -6.10
CA PRO A 48 -9.22 23.40 -5.55
C PRO A 48 -8.61 22.45 -6.61
N HIS A 49 -8.69 22.81 -7.89
CA HIS A 49 -8.11 22.07 -9.02
C HIS A 49 -6.99 22.84 -9.76
N SER A 50 -6.32 23.78 -9.09
CA SER A 50 -5.07 24.33 -9.64
C SER A 50 -4.05 23.21 -9.84
N PRO A 51 -3.38 23.12 -11.01
CA PRO A 51 -2.38 22.09 -11.28
C PRO A 51 -1.22 22.12 -10.27
N LEU A 52 -0.96 23.27 -9.64
CA LEU A 52 0.01 23.39 -8.55
C LEU A 52 -0.47 22.65 -7.28
N ASN A 53 -1.76 22.77 -6.95
CA ASN A 53 -2.35 22.12 -5.79
C ASN A 53 -2.38 20.60 -5.97
N GLU A 54 -2.71 20.13 -7.16
CA GLU A 54 -2.64 18.70 -7.51
C GLU A 54 -1.22 18.17 -7.43
N MET A 55 -0.22 18.90 -7.94
CA MET A 55 1.19 18.51 -7.79
C MET A 55 1.64 18.43 -6.33
N VAL A 56 1.18 19.33 -5.45
CA VAL A 56 1.49 19.29 -4.02
C VAL A 56 0.83 18.08 -3.36
N ALA A 57 -0.43 17.80 -3.67
CA ALA A 57 -1.15 16.63 -3.17
C ALA A 57 -0.47 15.32 -3.59
N LEU A 58 -0.14 15.19 -4.88
CA LEU A 58 0.58 14.03 -5.43
C LEU A 58 1.95 13.85 -4.79
N ARG A 59 2.71 14.93 -4.54
CA ARG A 59 3.99 14.86 -3.80
C ARG A 59 3.79 14.34 -2.39
N GLY A 60 2.72 14.75 -1.71
CA GLY A 60 2.34 14.26 -0.39
C GLY A 60 2.03 12.76 -0.39
N GLU A 61 1.23 12.31 -1.36
CA GLU A 61 0.89 10.90 -1.56
C GLU A 61 2.12 10.05 -1.86
N ILE A 62 3.00 10.50 -2.75
CA ILE A 62 4.27 9.82 -3.07
C ILE A 62 5.14 9.70 -1.81
N ALA A 63 5.24 10.74 -0.99
CA ALA A 63 6.01 10.69 0.25
C ALA A 63 5.41 9.70 1.27
N ALA A 64 4.08 9.64 1.37
CA ALA A 64 3.38 8.69 2.23
C ALA A 64 3.57 7.24 1.76
N LEU A 65 3.41 6.98 0.46
CA LEU A 65 3.64 5.68 -0.14
C LEU A 65 5.10 5.24 0.01
N SER A 66 6.05 6.14 -0.20
CA SER A 66 7.48 5.86 -0.02
C SER A 66 7.79 5.41 1.42
N LYS A 67 7.19 6.07 2.43
CA LYS A 67 7.31 5.65 3.84
C LYS A 67 6.69 4.28 4.10
N GLN A 68 5.55 3.96 3.48
CA GLN A 68 4.94 2.63 3.60
C GLN A 68 5.82 1.54 2.99
N VAL A 69 6.37 1.77 1.80
CA VAL A 69 7.30 0.84 1.13
C VAL A 69 8.57 0.63 1.96
N GLU A 70 9.12 1.69 2.54
CA GLU A 70 10.29 1.58 3.43
C GLU A 70 9.99 0.71 4.65
N ARG A 71 8.85 0.92 5.30
CA ARG A 71 8.41 0.12 6.46
C ARG A 71 8.24 -1.35 6.09
N LEU A 72 7.56 -1.65 4.99
CA LEU A 72 7.37 -3.03 4.52
C LEU A 72 8.70 -3.70 4.17
N SER A 73 9.62 -2.95 3.55
CA SER A 73 10.97 -3.43 3.22
C SER A 73 11.78 -3.77 4.47
N ARG A 74 11.69 -2.91 5.51
CA ARG A 74 12.32 -3.13 6.82
C ARG A 74 11.71 -4.30 7.60
N ASP A 75 10.41 -4.50 7.52
CA ASP A 75 9.76 -5.62 8.22
C ASP A 75 10.10 -6.97 7.55
N ARG A 76 10.13 -6.98 6.21
CA ARG A 76 10.58 -8.15 5.44
C ARG A 76 12.05 -8.49 5.70
N SER A 77 12.93 -7.50 5.88
CA SER A 77 14.33 -7.76 6.23
C SER A 77 14.47 -8.31 7.64
N ARG A 78 13.74 -7.78 8.63
CA ARG A 78 13.72 -8.30 10.01
C ARG A 78 13.18 -9.73 10.09
N ASN A 79 12.12 -10.05 9.34
CA ASN A 79 11.57 -11.40 9.33
C ASN A 79 12.56 -12.41 8.72
N ARG A 80 13.27 -12.02 7.65
CA ARG A 80 14.31 -12.87 7.02
C ARG A 80 15.53 -13.11 7.90
N SER A 81 15.95 -12.13 8.69
CA SER A 81 17.06 -12.29 9.63
C SER A 81 16.71 -13.23 10.79
N ARG A 82 15.46 -13.18 11.27
CA ARG A 82 14.97 -14.12 12.31
C ARG A 82 14.84 -15.55 11.78
N THR A 83 14.49 -15.74 10.51
CA THR A 83 14.41 -17.08 9.92
C THR A 83 15.76 -17.69 9.58
N ARG A 84 16.82 -16.89 9.34
CA ARG A 84 18.16 -17.40 9.04
C ARG A 84 19.00 -17.75 10.27
N TYR A 85 18.74 -17.13 11.42
CA TYR A 85 19.36 -17.51 12.71
C TYR A 85 18.46 -18.38 13.59
N GLY A 86 17.26 -18.75 13.12
CA GLY A 86 16.24 -19.47 13.89
C GLY A 86 16.05 -20.94 13.52
N LYS A 87 17.03 -21.59 12.89
CA LYS A 87 16.93 -23.03 12.61
C LYS A 87 17.35 -23.84 13.84
N SER A 88 16.36 -24.03 14.71
CA SER A 88 16.30 -24.92 15.89
C SER A 88 17.12 -24.45 17.11
N PRO A 89 16.44 -24.31 18.24
CA PRO A 89 16.26 -25.54 19.00
C PRO A 89 14.77 -25.89 19.03
N TYR A 90 14.49 -27.15 18.75
CA TYR A 90 13.58 -27.96 19.54
C TYR A 90 13.04 -27.15 20.69
N ARG A 91 11.78 -26.72 20.56
CA ARG A 91 10.82 -26.49 21.63
C ARG A 91 11.37 -27.04 22.95
N SER A 92 12.20 -26.27 23.62
CA SER A 92 12.84 -26.60 24.90
C SER A 92 11.80 -26.33 25.96
N LYS A 93 10.67 -27.00 25.78
CA LYS A 93 9.60 -27.11 26.76
C LYS A 93 10.07 -28.18 27.72
N THR A 94 11.06 -27.80 28.52
CA THR A 94 11.32 -28.36 29.85
C THR A 94 10.99 -29.86 29.94
N ALA A 95 11.87 -30.69 29.36
CA ALA A 95 11.88 -32.12 29.63
C ALA A 95 12.22 -32.44 31.11
N SER A 96 12.50 -31.42 31.93
CA SER A 96 12.74 -31.53 33.38
C SER A 96 11.47 -31.68 34.24
N ARG A 97 10.27 -31.79 33.66
CA ARG A 97 9.04 -32.17 34.42
C ARG A 97 8.52 -33.57 34.11
N ARG A 98 9.34 -34.43 33.52
CA ARG A 98 8.92 -35.81 33.17
C ARG A 98 9.37 -36.87 34.17
N GLU A 99 9.91 -36.47 35.32
CA GLU A 99 10.58 -37.41 36.21
C GLU A 99 9.73 -37.93 37.38
N ASN A 100 8.48 -37.49 37.54
CA ASN A 100 7.62 -37.99 38.64
C ASN A 100 6.12 -37.98 38.28
N TYR A 101 5.76 -38.49 37.11
CA TYR A 101 4.37 -38.89 36.87
C TYR A 101 4.37 -40.38 36.61
N HIS A 102 3.76 -41.16 37.51
CA HIS A 102 3.44 -42.57 37.29
C HIS A 102 2.49 -42.66 36.09
N TYR A 103 3.07 -42.67 34.90
CA TYR A 103 2.36 -42.85 33.66
C TYR A 103 1.95 -44.32 33.59
N ASN A 104 0.64 -44.57 33.75
CA ASN A 104 0.05 -45.89 33.62
C ASN A 104 -0.53 -46.01 32.21
N ASP A 105 -0.09 -47.01 31.46
CA ASP A 105 -0.58 -47.26 30.09
C ASP A 105 -2.09 -47.57 30.04
N GLU A 106 -2.65 -48.03 31.16
CA GLU A 106 -4.08 -48.31 31.28
C GLU A 106 -4.94 -47.07 31.54
N PHE A 107 -4.31 -45.92 31.82
CA PHE A 107 -5.02 -44.67 32.10
C PHE A 107 -4.99 -43.75 30.89
N CYS A 108 -6.10 -43.03 30.65
CA CYS A 108 -6.13 -42.06 29.58
C CYS A 108 -5.24 -40.84 29.90
N TYR A 109 -4.90 -40.05 28.88
CA TYR A 109 -4.10 -38.84 29.03
C TYR A 109 -4.57 -37.92 30.16
N TYR A 110 -5.90 -37.78 30.33
CA TYR A 110 -6.47 -36.94 31.38
C TYR A 110 -6.23 -37.52 32.77
N HIS A 111 -6.42 -38.82 32.98
CA HIS A 111 -6.16 -39.46 34.29
C HIS A 111 -4.67 -39.56 34.61
N ASN A 112 -3.80 -39.79 33.62
CA ASN A 112 -2.35 -39.73 33.81
C ASN A 112 -1.84 -38.33 34.22
N ARG A 113 -2.54 -37.28 33.79
CA ARG A 113 -2.13 -35.89 34.06
C ARG A 113 -2.82 -35.27 35.28
N PHE A 114 -4.07 -35.64 35.53
CA PHE A 114 -4.93 -34.99 36.53
C PHE A 114 -5.43 -35.95 37.63
N GLY A 115 -5.18 -37.27 37.51
CA GLY A 115 -5.69 -38.28 38.44
C GLY A 115 -7.20 -38.19 38.61
N SER A 116 -7.69 -38.38 39.84
CA SER A 116 -9.11 -38.28 40.21
C SER A 116 -9.73 -36.90 39.96
N LYS A 117 -8.93 -35.87 39.68
CA LYS A 117 -9.42 -34.52 39.33
C LYS A 117 -9.72 -34.35 37.84
N ALA A 118 -9.56 -35.39 37.02
CA ALA A 118 -9.88 -35.35 35.61
C ALA A 118 -11.39 -35.15 35.40
N LYS A 119 -11.77 -34.07 34.71
CA LYS A 119 -13.19 -33.78 34.39
C LYS A 119 -13.70 -34.56 33.18
N LYS A 120 -12.82 -35.26 32.46
CA LYS A 120 -13.13 -36.00 31.24
C LYS A 120 -12.30 -37.27 31.20
N CYS A 121 -12.96 -38.39 30.91
CA CYS A 121 -12.32 -39.67 30.64
C CYS A 121 -12.36 -39.97 29.14
N ARG A 122 -11.36 -40.69 28.61
CA ARG A 122 -11.37 -41.27 27.26
C ARG A 122 -11.12 -42.76 27.34
N GLU A 123 -11.98 -43.56 26.72
CA GLU A 123 -11.81 -45.00 26.63
C GLU A 123 -10.70 -45.39 25.63
N PRO A 124 -9.98 -46.52 25.86
CA PRO A 124 -10.08 -47.40 27.02
C PRO A 124 -9.32 -46.82 28.23
N CYS A 125 -9.96 -46.76 29.40
CA CYS A 125 -9.32 -46.28 30.63
C CYS A 125 -9.81 -47.05 31.85
N THR A 126 -8.89 -47.61 32.64
CA THR A 126 -9.19 -48.44 33.82
C THR A 126 -9.24 -47.65 35.13
N PHE A 127 -8.99 -46.34 35.11
CA PHE A 127 -8.92 -45.50 36.32
C PHE A 127 -10.20 -45.56 37.18
N ALA A 128 -11.38 -45.63 36.55
CA ALA A 128 -12.65 -45.76 37.27
C ALA A 128 -12.80 -47.13 37.96
N LYS A 129 -12.18 -48.19 37.45
CA LYS A 129 -12.16 -49.53 38.09
C LYS A 129 -11.18 -49.60 39.26
N ALA A 130 -10.21 -48.69 39.32
CA ALA A 130 -9.18 -48.65 40.38
C ALA A 130 -9.57 -47.77 41.59
N SER A 131 -10.66 -46.98 41.50
CA SER A 131 -11.13 -46.10 42.58
C SER A 131 -12.27 -46.67 43.42
N GLU A 132 -12.73 -47.90 43.14
CA GLU A 132 -13.71 -48.64 43.93
C GLU A 132 -13.08 -49.94 44.43
N ASN A 133 -12.21 -49.85 45.45
CA ASN A 133 -12.00 -50.88 46.47
C ASN A 133 -11.33 -50.27 47.71
#